data_AF-A0A8J3MKH8-F1
#
_entry.id   AF-A0A8J3MKH8-F1
#
_cell.length_a   1.000
_cell.length_b   1.000
_cell.length_c   1.000
_cell.angle_alpha   90.00
_cell.angle_beta   90.00
_cell.angle_gamma   90.00
#
_symmetry.space_group_name_H-M   'P 1'
#
loop_
_entity.id
_entity.type
_entity.pdbx_description
1 polymer ?
#
loop_
_entity_poly.entity_id
_entity_poly.type
_entity_poly.pdbx_seq_one_letter_code
_entity_poly.pdbx_strand_id
1 'polypeptide(L)'
;MGPTAYGQSQPGTGNRPHGMDEQSDPIGEASMLDLAQMADLRHQAAQRLRKMNVLHARHAWEKRRSDPLSPYALAFLYKQVDPFRRDRQLLTASTKIWLAGPEVSNLPRLLFELNQTIAAQRPPYDVRFALANRRDDTMTDKAVYAGLGVSSLDTHTGTWEQVRSQVSRDSDVPGSIRVVMTDGSVMVGERRGLAEFNTFQVHSTHSLEVAPGHHLMQWSPVGLDNLISDEYHGQIVRWMNELSTTLAWADNQRIAAAQARGRRRAG
;
A
#
# COMPACT_ATOMS: atom_id res chain seq x y z
N MET A 1 -8.06 84.66 -7.39
CA MET A 1 -9.00 85.53 -8.13
C MET A 1 -8.77 85.32 -9.62
N GLY A 2 -9.81 84.98 -10.37
CA GLY A 2 -9.72 84.56 -11.78
C GLY A 2 -10.54 83.27 -12.01
N PRO A 3 -11.77 83.35 -12.55
CA PRO A 3 -12.79 82.31 -12.41
C PRO A 3 -13.13 81.52 -13.69
N THR A 4 -13.89 80.44 -13.48
CA THR A 4 -14.95 79.85 -14.33
C THR A 4 -14.63 79.25 -15.71
N ALA A 5 -14.96 77.96 -15.86
CA ALA A 5 -15.85 77.50 -16.93
C ALA A 5 -16.69 76.30 -16.44
N TYR A 6 -18.01 76.46 -16.61
CA TYR A 6 -19.10 75.52 -16.35
C TYR A 6 -19.42 74.70 -17.62
N GLY A 7 -20.01 73.52 -17.45
CA GLY A 7 -20.78 72.78 -18.47
C GLY A 7 -20.27 71.35 -18.65
N GLN A 8 -21.05 70.28 -18.66
CA GLN A 8 -22.51 70.08 -18.68
C GLN A 8 -22.81 68.74 -18.01
N SER A 9 -23.96 68.67 -17.33
CA SER A 9 -24.60 67.43 -16.89
C SER A 9 -25.46 66.87 -18.02
N GLN A 10 -25.52 65.54 -18.21
CA GLN A 10 -26.77 64.77 -18.26
C GLN A 10 -26.53 63.24 -18.39
N PRO A 11 -27.55 62.41 -18.07
CA PRO A 11 -27.40 61.20 -17.27
C PRO A 11 -27.51 59.91 -18.08
N GLY A 12 -26.98 58.81 -17.53
CA GLY A 12 -27.12 57.48 -18.10
C GLY A 12 -27.22 56.43 -17.00
N THR A 13 -28.47 56.14 -16.62
CA THR A 13 -29.08 54.80 -16.49
C THR A 13 -28.35 53.72 -15.68
N GLY A 14 -29.09 53.20 -14.69
CA GLY A 14 -28.64 52.20 -13.73
C GLY A 14 -28.13 50.88 -14.33
N ASN A 15 -27.32 50.21 -13.53
CA ASN A 15 -27.46 48.77 -13.30
C ASN A 15 -26.67 48.35 -12.05
N ARG A 16 -27.41 48.01 -11.00
CA ARG A 16 -27.12 46.87 -10.12
C ARG A 16 -28.27 45.88 -10.34
N PRO A 17 -28.16 44.58 -10.04
CA PRO A 17 -26.98 43.73 -9.92
C PRO A 17 -27.16 42.41 -10.72
N HIS A 18 -26.07 41.71 -11.07
CA HIS A 18 -26.18 40.29 -11.39
C HIS A 18 -25.09 39.52 -10.67
N GLY A 19 -25.52 38.43 -10.05
CA GLY A 19 -24.76 37.63 -9.11
C GLY A 19 -23.43 37.22 -9.72
N MET A 20 -22.36 37.47 -8.97
CA MET A 20 -21.27 36.52 -8.95
C MET A 20 -21.82 35.28 -8.27
N ASP A 21 -22.39 34.38 -9.08
CA ASP A 21 -22.41 32.98 -8.69
C ASP A 21 -20.94 32.62 -8.43
N GLU A 22 -20.62 32.44 -7.13
CA GLU A 22 -19.47 31.66 -6.71
C GLU A 22 -19.65 30.27 -7.32
N GLN A 23 -19.15 30.13 -8.54
CA GLN A 23 -18.91 28.85 -9.17
C GLN A 23 -17.73 28.24 -8.42
N SER A 24 -18.04 27.62 -7.28
CA SER A 24 -17.14 26.72 -6.56
C SER A 24 -16.59 25.70 -7.56
N ASP A 25 -15.29 25.79 -7.85
CA ASP A 25 -14.60 24.91 -8.79
C ASP A 25 -14.82 23.43 -8.37
N PRO A 26 -15.51 22.62 -9.19
CA PRO A 26 -15.72 21.19 -8.90
C PRO A 26 -14.42 20.36 -8.96
N ILE A 27 -13.31 21.00 -9.38
CA ILE A 27 -11.98 20.39 -9.49
C ILE A 27 -11.34 20.22 -8.11
N GLY A 28 -11.71 21.02 -7.10
CA GLY A 28 -11.15 20.94 -5.74
C GLY A 28 -11.68 19.77 -4.92
N GLU A 29 -12.99 19.52 -4.94
CA GLU A 29 -13.61 18.48 -4.08
C GLU A 29 -13.35 17.05 -4.57
N ALA A 30 -13.44 16.81 -5.89
CA ALA A 30 -13.14 15.49 -6.47
C ALA A 30 -11.68 15.09 -6.23
N SER A 31 -10.75 16.04 -6.37
CA SER A 31 -9.33 15.81 -6.10
C SER A 31 -9.07 15.53 -4.61
N MET A 32 -9.72 16.25 -3.70
CA MET A 32 -9.60 16.00 -2.26
C MET A 32 -10.18 14.63 -1.84
N LEU A 33 -11.31 14.24 -2.42
CA LEU A 33 -11.92 12.93 -2.18
C LEU A 33 -10.99 11.79 -2.66
N ASP A 34 -10.41 11.93 -3.84
CA ASP A 34 -9.46 10.95 -4.38
C ASP A 34 -8.20 10.84 -3.51
N LEU A 35 -7.66 11.97 -3.04
CA LEU A 35 -6.51 12.00 -2.13
C LEU A 35 -6.83 11.32 -0.79
N ALA A 36 -8.00 11.59 -0.20
CA ALA A 36 -8.43 10.97 1.04
C ALA A 36 -8.63 9.45 0.88
N GLN A 37 -9.20 9.00 -0.24
CA GLN A 37 -9.35 7.58 -0.56
C GLN A 37 -7.98 6.88 -0.72
N MET A 38 -7.02 7.53 -1.38
CA MET A 38 -5.67 6.96 -1.50
C MET A 38 -4.96 6.89 -0.14
N ALA A 39 -5.07 7.94 0.68
CA ALA A 39 -4.53 7.93 2.05
C ALA A 39 -5.14 6.80 2.90
N ASP A 40 -6.46 6.59 2.80
CA ASP A 40 -7.15 5.51 3.49
C ASP A 40 -6.67 4.12 3.02
N LEU A 41 -6.50 3.91 1.71
CA LEU A 41 -5.95 2.65 1.18
C LEU A 41 -4.52 2.38 1.68
N ARG A 42 -3.65 3.40 1.71
CA ARG A 42 -2.29 3.27 2.25
C ARG A 42 -2.33 2.94 3.75
N HIS A 43 -3.20 3.59 4.51
CA HIS A 43 -3.42 3.29 5.91
C HIS A 43 -3.89 1.85 6.13
N GLN A 44 -4.89 1.39 5.37
CA GLN A 44 -5.37 0.02 5.40
C GLN A 44 -4.23 -0.97 5.09
N ALA A 45 -3.36 -0.66 4.13
CA ALA A 45 -2.20 -1.49 3.80
C ALA A 45 -1.22 -1.60 4.97
N ALA A 46 -0.83 -0.47 5.58
CA ALA A 46 0.09 -0.46 6.71
C ALA A 46 -0.47 -1.23 7.92
N GLN A 47 -1.74 -1.02 8.28
CA GLN A 47 -2.39 -1.76 9.38
C GLN A 47 -2.47 -3.26 9.10
N ARG A 48 -2.81 -3.63 7.87
CA ARG A 48 -2.88 -5.03 7.45
C ARG A 48 -1.53 -5.71 7.59
N LEU A 49 -0.46 -5.09 7.09
CA LEU A 49 0.87 -5.65 7.17
C LEU A 49 1.39 -5.68 8.60
N ARG A 50 1.07 -4.69 9.44
CA ARG A 50 1.36 -4.73 10.88
C ARG A 50 0.73 -5.96 11.54
N LYS A 51 -0.58 -6.18 11.31
CA LYS A 51 -1.28 -7.36 11.84
C LYS A 51 -0.69 -8.66 11.31
N MET A 52 -0.41 -8.73 10.01
CA MET A 52 0.24 -9.87 9.39
C MET A 52 1.62 -10.15 10.00
N ASN A 53 2.42 -9.13 10.28
CA ASN A 53 3.74 -9.28 10.88
C ASN A 53 3.69 -9.85 12.30
N VAL A 54 2.74 -9.40 13.12
CA VAL A 54 2.52 -9.97 14.46
C VAL A 54 2.14 -11.44 14.38
N LEU A 55 1.20 -11.81 13.50
CA LEU A 55 0.79 -13.21 13.31
C LEU A 55 1.92 -14.07 12.74
N HIS A 56 2.70 -13.50 11.82
CA HIS A 56 3.87 -14.16 11.25
C HIS A 56 4.91 -14.49 12.33
N ALA A 57 5.27 -13.51 13.17
CA ALA A 57 6.19 -13.70 14.27
C ALA A 57 5.72 -14.77 15.25
N ARG A 58 4.43 -14.75 15.62
CA ARG A 58 3.82 -15.77 16.48
C ARG A 58 3.92 -17.16 15.89
N HIS A 59 3.51 -17.34 14.64
CA HIS A 59 3.56 -18.66 14.00
C HIS A 59 4.98 -19.16 13.75
N ALA A 60 5.91 -18.26 13.38
CA ALA A 60 7.31 -18.60 13.24
C ALA A 60 7.91 -19.05 14.58
N TRP A 61 7.57 -18.38 15.68
CA TRP A 61 7.95 -18.80 17.02
C TRP A 61 7.38 -20.16 17.39
N GLU A 62 6.07 -20.37 17.23
CA GLU A 62 5.38 -21.63 17.54
C GLU A 62 6.00 -22.82 16.78
N LYS A 63 6.29 -22.64 15.48
CA LYS A 63 6.79 -23.71 14.61
C LYS A 63 8.32 -23.88 14.57
N ARG A 64 9.08 -23.05 15.28
CA ARG A 64 10.55 -22.92 15.13
C ARG A 64 11.38 -24.20 15.29
N ARG A 65 10.83 -25.26 15.89
CA ARG A 65 11.52 -26.53 16.18
C ARG A 65 11.06 -27.72 15.35
N SER A 66 9.96 -27.59 14.61
CA SER A 66 9.35 -28.71 13.87
C SER A 66 9.25 -28.40 12.38
N ASP A 67 8.58 -27.31 12.05
CA ASP A 67 8.26 -26.90 10.69
C ASP A 67 8.61 -25.41 10.52
N PRO A 68 9.92 -25.07 10.60
CA PRO A 68 10.35 -23.69 10.68
C PRO A 68 9.84 -22.91 9.47
N LEU A 69 9.28 -21.73 9.71
CA LEU A 69 8.80 -20.84 8.67
C LEU A 69 9.95 -19.95 8.17
N SER A 70 9.87 -19.56 6.89
CA SER A 70 10.75 -18.53 6.32
C SER A 70 10.66 -17.24 7.16
N PRO A 71 11.76 -16.46 7.28
CA PRO A 71 11.69 -15.14 7.90
C PRO A 71 10.84 -14.14 7.12
N TYR A 72 10.34 -14.50 5.93
CA TYR A 72 9.59 -13.62 5.06
C TYR A 72 8.20 -14.17 4.71
N ALA A 73 7.25 -13.26 4.58
CA ALA A 73 5.92 -13.53 4.05
C ALA A 73 5.45 -12.36 3.17
N LEU A 74 4.72 -12.66 2.10
CA LEU A 74 4.19 -11.67 1.15
C LEU A 74 2.69 -11.50 1.30
N ALA A 75 2.22 -10.27 1.07
CA ALA A 75 0.83 -9.92 0.87
C ALA A 75 0.66 -9.26 -0.49
N PHE A 76 -0.06 -9.90 -1.39
CA PHE A 76 -0.54 -9.30 -2.63
C PHE A 76 -1.83 -8.55 -2.30
N LEU A 77 -1.79 -7.23 -2.38
CA LEU A 77 -2.87 -6.35 -1.95
C LEU A 77 -3.79 -6.04 -3.12
N TYR A 78 -5.10 -6.05 -2.85
CA TYR A 78 -6.13 -5.76 -3.84
C TYR A 78 -7.15 -4.80 -3.25
N LYS A 79 -7.59 -3.83 -4.04
CA LYS A 79 -8.70 -2.93 -3.70
C LYS A 79 -9.98 -3.39 -4.38
N GLN A 80 -11.09 -3.20 -3.68
CA GLN A 80 -12.43 -3.44 -4.18
C GLN A 80 -13.41 -2.51 -3.46
N VAL A 81 -14.61 -2.34 -4.01
CA VAL A 81 -15.71 -1.69 -3.29
C VAL A 81 -16.05 -2.53 -2.06
N ASP A 82 -16.19 -1.88 -0.90
CA ASP A 82 -16.60 -2.56 0.32
C ASP A 82 -18.05 -3.10 0.15
N PRO A 83 -18.26 -4.42 0.34
CA PRO A 83 -19.58 -5.03 0.13
C PRO A 83 -20.65 -4.52 1.12
N PHE A 84 -20.22 -4.01 2.28
CA PHE A 84 -21.10 -3.47 3.32
C PHE A 84 -21.21 -1.94 3.27
N ARG A 85 -20.22 -1.25 2.67
CA ARG A 85 -20.17 0.22 2.53
C ARG A 85 -19.80 0.61 1.09
N ARG A 86 -20.80 0.66 0.20
CA ARG A 86 -20.57 0.82 -1.25
C ARG A 86 -19.88 2.12 -1.66
N ASP A 87 -19.84 3.10 -0.76
CA ASP A 87 -19.13 4.38 -0.88
C ASP A 87 -17.62 4.29 -0.55
N ARG A 88 -17.16 3.14 -0.03
CA ARG A 88 -15.79 2.96 0.43
C ARG A 88 -15.03 1.89 -0.35
N GLN A 89 -13.71 2.04 -0.35
CA GLN A 89 -12.79 1.02 -0.83
C GLN A 89 -12.32 0.16 0.34
N LEU A 90 -12.26 -1.15 0.13
CA LEU A 90 -11.71 -2.13 1.04
C LEU A 90 -10.46 -2.75 0.43
N LEU A 91 -9.38 -2.79 1.22
CA LEU A 91 -8.17 -3.51 0.87
C LEU A 91 -8.23 -4.95 1.37
N THR A 92 -8.17 -5.91 0.46
CA THR A 92 -8.03 -7.35 0.73
C THR A 92 -6.65 -7.86 0.34
N ALA A 93 -6.28 -9.05 0.79
CA ALA A 93 -5.01 -9.67 0.43
C ALA A 93 -5.11 -11.15 0.07
N SER A 94 -4.20 -11.56 -0.81
CA SER A 94 -3.72 -12.93 -0.91
C SER A 94 -2.34 -13.00 -0.27
N THR A 95 -2.07 -13.96 0.60
CA THR A 95 -0.79 -14.05 1.31
C THR A 95 -0.03 -15.31 0.93
N LYS A 96 1.30 -15.20 0.93
CA LYS A 96 2.22 -16.31 0.72
C LYS A 96 3.23 -16.36 1.87
N ILE A 97 3.38 -17.54 2.45
CA ILE A 97 4.43 -17.86 3.41
C ILE A 97 5.06 -19.20 3.00
N TRP A 98 6.35 -19.33 3.25
CA TRP A 98 7.13 -20.52 2.93
C TRP A 98 7.63 -21.21 4.19
N LEU A 99 7.98 -22.48 4.06
CA LEU A 99 8.86 -23.13 5.02
C LEU A 99 10.28 -22.55 4.88
N ALA A 100 11.06 -22.60 5.95
CA ALA A 100 12.43 -22.15 5.92
C ALA A 100 13.26 -23.09 5.02
N GLY A 101 14.03 -22.49 4.12
CA GLY A 101 14.89 -23.18 3.17
C GLY A 101 15.85 -22.21 2.50
N PRO A 102 16.94 -22.71 1.88
CA PRO A 102 17.94 -21.86 1.21
C PRO A 102 17.33 -20.96 0.14
N GLU A 103 16.29 -21.43 -0.56
CA GLU A 103 15.57 -20.71 -1.63
C GLU A 103 14.81 -19.47 -1.14
N VAL A 104 14.45 -19.40 0.14
CA VAL A 104 13.69 -18.28 0.74
C VAL A 104 14.46 -17.59 1.86
N SER A 105 15.77 -17.81 1.93
CA SER A 105 16.65 -17.24 2.96
C SER A 105 17.07 -15.80 2.65
N ASN A 106 17.09 -15.42 1.37
CA ASN A 106 17.49 -14.09 0.91
C ASN A 106 16.31 -13.39 0.21
N LEU A 107 15.74 -12.38 0.88
CA LEU A 107 14.54 -11.70 0.39
C LEU A 107 14.73 -10.98 -0.96
N PRO A 108 15.79 -10.16 -1.20
CA PRO A 108 16.02 -9.57 -2.51
C PRO A 108 16.05 -10.60 -3.64
N ARG A 109 16.76 -11.72 -3.43
CA ARG A 109 16.84 -12.81 -4.39
C ARG A 109 15.49 -13.49 -4.60
N LEU A 110 14.75 -13.77 -3.52
CA LEU A 110 13.40 -14.34 -3.60
C LEU A 110 12.46 -13.46 -4.43
N LEU A 111 12.48 -12.15 -4.20
CA LEU A 111 11.65 -11.20 -4.97
C LEU A 111 12.05 -11.15 -6.45
N PHE A 112 13.35 -11.17 -6.74
CA PHE A 112 13.86 -11.27 -8.11
C PHE A 112 13.38 -12.54 -8.80
N GLU A 113 13.56 -13.71 -8.17
CA GLU A 113 13.16 -15.00 -8.74
C GLU A 113 11.64 -15.09 -8.97
N LEU A 114 10.84 -14.55 -8.05
CA LEU A 114 9.39 -14.41 -8.23
C LEU A 114 9.04 -13.51 -9.41
N ASN A 115 9.72 -12.36 -9.54
CA ASN A 115 9.52 -11.45 -10.68
C ASN A 115 9.80 -12.15 -12.01
N GLN A 116 10.94 -12.84 -12.12
CA GLN A 116 11.28 -13.62 -13.31
C GLN A 116 10.25 -14.72 -13.61
N THR A 117 9.79 -15.42 -12.58
CA THR A 117 8.80 -16.50 -12.72
C THR A 117 7.48 -15.99 -13.26
N ILE A 118 7.01 -14.83 -12.80
CA ILE A 118 5.74 -14.24 -13.22
C ILE A 118 5.87 -13.62 -14.61
N ALA A 119 6.98 -12.92 -14.88
CA ALA A 119 7.25 -12.32 -16.19
C ALA A 119 7.29 -13.37 -17.31
N ALA A 120 7.68 -14.61 -16.99
CA ALA A 120 7.69 -15.73 -17.94
C ALA A 120 6.29 -16.35 -18.19
N GLN A 121 5.27 -16.03 -17.40
CA GLN A 121 3.93 -16.63 -17.55
C GLN A 121 3.19 -16.05 -18.76
N ARG A 122 2.41 -16.90 -19.44
CA ARG A 122 1.50 -16.48 -20.50
C ARG A 122 0.13 -16.11 -19.91
N PRO A 123 -0.43 -14.93 -20.24
CA PRO A 123 -1.79 -14.57 -19.84
C PRO A 123 -2.87 -15.51 -20.41
N PRO A 124 -4.01 -15.70 -19.73
CA PRO A 124 -4.37 -15.11 -18.45
C PRO A 124 -3.76 -15.88 -17.26
N TYR A 125 -3.00 -15.17 -16.41
CA TYR A 125 -2.40 -15.72 -15.20
C TYR A 125 -2.99 -15.01 -13.98
N ASP A 126 -3.77 -15.72 -13.16
CA ASP A 126 -4.39 -15.13 -11.97
C ASP A 126 -3.50 -15.31 -10.75
N VAL A 127 -2.70 -14.27 -10.47
CA VAL A 127 -1.75 -14.25 -9.36
C VAL A 127 -2.41 -14.52 -8.00
N ARG A 128 -3.69 -14.15 -7.85
CA ARG A 128 -4.43 -14.33 -6.58
C ARG A 128 -4.46 -15.79 -6.14
N PHE A 129 -4.43 -16.71 -7.09
CA PHE A 129 -4.45 -18.15 -6.83
C PHE A 129 -3.09 -18.80 -7.03
N ALA A 130 -2.30 -18.31 -7.99
CA ALA A 130 -1.08 -19.02 -8.40
C ALA A 130 0.10 -18.84 -7.44
N LEU A 131 0.19 -17.70 -6.74
CA LEU A 131 1.32 -17.39 -5.86
C LEU A 131 0.99 -17.45 -4.37
N ALA A 132 -0.28 -17.36 -3.99
CA ALA A 132 -0.71 -17.31 -2.60
C ALA A 132 -1.13 -18.68 -2.09
N ASN A 133 -0.92 -18.94 -0.79
CA ASN A 133 -1.43 -20.12 -0.11
C ASN A 133 -2.62 -19.80 0.82
N ARG A 134 -2.93 -18.51 1.02
CA ARG A 134 -4.12 -18.06 1.73
C ARG A 134 -4.68 -16.82 1.06
N ARG A 135 -5.99 -16.66 1.17
CA ARG A 135 -6.75 -15.54 0.60
C ARG A 135 -7.80 -15.08 1.60
N ASP A 136 -8.10 -13.79 1.59
CA ASP A 136 -9.27 -13.31 2.31
C ASP A 136 -10.56 -13.88 1.72
N ASP A 137 -11.47 -14.33 2.58
CA ASP A 137 -12.77 -14.85 2.18
C ASP A 137 -13.67 -13.78 1.56
N THR A 138 -13.42 -12.50 1.90
CA THR A 138 -14.17 -11.35 1.39
C THR A 138 -13.66 -10.85 0.03
N MET A 139 -12.57 -11.40 -0.51
CA MET A 139 -12.02 -10.92 -1.77
C MET A 139 -12.87 -11.41 -2.97
N THR A 140 -13.42 -10.45 -3.72
CA THR A 140 -14.23 -10.73 -4.91
C THR A 140 -13.37 -10.97 -6.16
N ASP A 141 -14.01 -11.52 -7.20
CA ASP A 141 -13.41 -11.65 -8.53
C ASP A 141 -13.08 -10.31 -9.19
N LYS A 142 -13.80 -9.24 -8.80
CA LYS A 142 -13.63 -7.85 -9.23
C LYS A 142 -12.51 -7.10 -8.51
N ALA A 143 -11.89 -7.68 -7.49
CA ALA A 143 -10.77 -7.04 -6.81
C ALA A 143 -9.63 -6.75 -7.80
N VAL A 144 -9.04 -5.56 -7.67
CA VAL A 144 -8.00 -5.02 -8.55
C VAL A 144 -6.71 -4.87 -7.76
N TYR A 145 -5.59 -5.27 -8.36
CA TYR A 145 -4.29 -5.17 -7.71
C TYR A 145 -3.97 -3.74 -7.28
N ALA A 146 -3.53 -3.60 -6.03
CA ALA A 146 -3.30 -2.31 -5.36
C ALA A 146 -1.87 -2.18 -4.82
N GLY A 147 -1.14 -3.28 -4.61
CA GLY A 147 0.23 -3.22 -4.13
C GLY A 147 0.79 -4.55 -3.64
N LEU A 148 2.03 -4.50 -3.17
CA LEU A 148 2.76 -5.62 -2.58
C LEU A 148 3.23 -5.22 -1.19
N GLY A 149 2.94 -6.07 -0.21
CA GLY A 149 3.48 -5.99 1.14
C GLY A 149 4.44 -7.14 1.43
N VAL A 150 5.47 -6.84 2.22
CA VAL A 150 6.39 -7.81 2.81
C VAL A 150 6.27 -7.70 4.32
N SER A 151 6.20 -8.85 4.98
CA SER A 151 6.47 -9.03 6.41
C SER A 151 7.81 -9.75 6.55
N SER A 152 8.72 -9.18 7.35
CA SER A 152 10.04 -9.75 7.63
C SER A 152 10.25 -9.89 9.14
N LEU A 153 10.90 -10.98 9.54
CA LEU A 153 11.42 -11.19 10.90
C LEU A 153 12.91 -10.85 11.00
N ASP A 154 13.59 -10.74 9.86
CA ASP A 154 14.90 -10.09 9.78
C ASP A 154 14.66 -8.59 9.91
N THR A 155 15.34 -7.95 10.86
CA THR A 155 15.22 -6.51 11.18
C THR A 155 16.60 -5.87 11.26
N HIS A 156 16.67 -4.55 11.44
CA HIS A 156 17.95 -3.87 11.68
C HIS A 156 18.69 -4.39 12.93
N THR A 157 17.99 -5.04 13.88
CA THR A 157 18.61 -5.61 15.08
C THR A 157 19.19 -7.00 14.86
N GLY A 158 18.93 -7.64 13.72
CA GLY A 158 19.47 -8.95 13.37
C GLY A 158 18.53 -9.82 12.56
N THR A 159 19.04 -10.97 12.12
CA THR A 159 18.27 -11.98 11.41
C THR A 159 17.39 -12.76 12.37
N TRP A 160 16.31 -13.36 11.85
CA TRP A 160 15.44 -14.25 12.60
C TRP A 160 16.22 -15.37 13.29
N GLU A 161 17.23 -15.93 12.62
CA GLU A 161 18.05 -16.98 13.20
C GLU A 161 18.81 -16.51 14.45
N GLN A 162 19.37 -15.30 14.41
CA GLN A 162 20.07 -14.68 15.55
C GLN A 162 19.08 -14.38 16.67
N VAL A 163 17.99 -13.68 16.36
CA VAL A 163 16.95 -13.25 17.29
C VAL A 163 16.30 -14.44 18.00
N ARG A 164 15.99 -15.52 17.28
CA ARG A 164 15.32 -16.71 17.82
C ARG A 164 16.05 -17.31 19.02
N SER A 165 17.38 -17.17 19.07
CA SER A 165 18.20 -17.67 20.18
C SER A 165 18.18 -16.77 21.43
N GLN A 166 17.75 -15.51 21.28
CA GLN A 166 17.84 -14.46 22.31
C GLN A 166 16.49 -14.15 22.96
N VAL A 167 15.40 -14.34 22.23
CA VAL A 167 14.05 -14.02 22.70
C VAL A 167 13.40 -15.20 23.44
N SER A 168 12.58 -14.90 24.44
CA SER A 168 11.96 -15.92 25.31
C SER A 168 10.49 -16.22 24.98
N ARG A 169 9.82 -15.29 24.28
CA ARG A 169 8.40 -15.36 23.94
C ARG A 169 8.16 -14.83 22.53
N ASP A 170 7.01 -15.16 21.95
CA ASP A 170 6.59 -14.69 20.62
C ASP A 170 6.43 -13.17 20.55
N SER A 171 5.94 -12.54 21.63
CA SER A 171 5.79 -11.09 21.75
C SER A 171 7.09 -10.31 21.61
N ASP A 172 8.23 -10.96 21.82
CA ASP A 172 9.55 -10.33 21.87
C ASP A 172 10.27 -10.39 20.52
N VAL A 173 9.78 -11.22 19.60
CA VAL A 173 10.29 -11.32 18.23
C VAL A 173 10.06 -9.97 17.56
N PRO A 174 11.08 -9.24 17.08
CA PRO A 174 10.90 -8.02 16.30
C PRO A 174 10.37 -8.36 14.90
N GLY A 175 9.94 -7.35 14.16
CA GLY A 175 9.58 -7.52 12.77
C GLY A 175 9.57 -6.22 12.00
N SER A 176 9.69 -6.30 10.69
CA SER A 176 9.56 -5.16 9.80
C SER A 176 8.51 -5.43 8.72
N ILE A 177 7.89 -4.36 8.25
CA ILE A 177 6.99 -4.36 7.12
C ILE A 177 7.54 -3.43 6.05
N ARG A 178 7.28 -3.79 4.79
CA ARG A 178 7.51 -2.91 3.64
C ARG A 178 6.29 -3.01 2.76
N VAL A 179 5.86 -1.91 2.17
CA VAL A 179 4.72 -1.87 1.25
C VAL A 179 5.10 -0.99 0.08
N VAL A 180 4.82 -1.47 -1.13
CA VAL A 180 4.82 -0.68 -2.36
C VAL A 180 3.41 -0.74 -2.94
N MET A 181 2.85 0.41 -3.28
CA MET A 181 1.49 0.54 -3.81
C MET A 181 1.53 0.97 -5.27
N THR A 182 0.46 0.68 -6.03
CA THR A 182 0.37 1.03 -7.45
C THR A 182 0.25 2.53 -7.71
N ASP A 183 -0.01 3.33 -6.68
CA ASP A 183 0.03 4.80 -6.74
C ASP A 183 1.44 5.38 -6.57
N GLY A 184 2.47 4.53 -6.47
CA GLY A 184 3.86 4.92 -6.27
C GLY A 184 4.24 5.15 -4.80
N SER A 185 3.32 4.98 -3.86
CA SER A 185 3.64 5.11 -2.44
C SER A 185 4.45 3.92 -1.91
N VAL A 186 5.44 4.25 -1.07
CA VAL A 186 6.30 3.28 -0.39
C VAL A 186 6.18 3.54 1.10
N MET A 187 5.95 2.47 1.87
CA MET A 187 5.90 2.50 3.32
C MET A 187 6.86 1.46 3.88
N VAL A 188 7.62 1.84 4.91
CA VAL A 188 8.39 0.90 5.72
C VAL A 188 7.98 1.09 7.17
N GLY A 189 7.95 0.01 7.94
CA GLY A 189 7.63 0.11 9.36
C GLY A 189 8.31 -0.98 10.14
N GLU A 190 8.61 -0.70 11.39
CA GLU A 190 9.30 -1.66 12.25
C GLU A 190 8.56 -1.78 13.57
N ARG A 191 8.33 -3.04 13.96
CA ARG A 191 7.93 -3.42 15.30
C ARG A 191 9.19 -3.82 16.04
N ARG A 192 9.64 -2.93 16.91
CA ARG A 192 10.84 -3.17 17.71
C ARG A 192 10.51 -4.14 18.84
N GLY A 193 11.46 -4.98 19.24
CA GLY A 193 11.25 -6.02 20.26
C GLY A 193 11.07 -5.45 21.67
N LEU A 194 11.36 -6.27 22.68
CA LEU A 194 11.17 -5.94 24.11
C LEU A 194 11.87 -4.63 24.53
N ALA A 195 13.05 -4.33 23.96
CA ALA A 195 13.85 -3.15 24.31
C ALA A 195 13.13 -1.81 24.08
N GLU A 196 12.11 -1.78 23.20
CA GLU A 196 11.36 -0.57 22.86
C GLU A 196 9.85 -0.78 22.97
N PHE A 197 9.43 -1.67 23.89
CA PHE A 197 8.02 -1.89 24.25
C PHE A 197 7.08 -2.16 23.06
N ASN A 198 7.55 -2.85 22.01
CA ASN A 198 6.75 -3.09 20.80
C ASN A 198 6.26 -1.81 20.10
N THR A 199 7.01 -0.70 20.24
CA THR A 199 6.74 0.52 19.49
C THR A 199 6.76 0.21 18.00
N PHE A 200 5.76 0.74 17.29
CA PHE A 200 5.59 0.54 15.85
C PHE A 200 5.48 1.90 15.17
N GLN A 201 6.50 2.24 14.39
CA GLN A 201 6.54 3.46 13.59
C GLN A 201 6.53 3.09 12.11
N VAL A 202 5.78 3.88 11.33
CA VAL A 202 5.75 3.78 9.87
C VAL A 202 6.39 5.03 9.27
N HIS A 203 7.27 4.83 8.31
CA HIS A 203 7.78 5.87 7.43
C HIS A 203 7.15 5.71 6.06
N SER A 204 6.64 6.80 5.48
CA SER A 204 5.91 6.76 4.21
C SER A 204 6.36 7.87 3.27
N THR A 205 6.46 7.57 1.97
CA THR A 205 6.76 8.57 0.94
C THR A 205 5.55 9.44 0.59
N HIS A 206 4.35 8.98 0.94
CA HIS A 206 3.10 9.68 0.71
C HIS A 206 2.30 9.80 2.01
N SER A 207 1.41 10.80 2.06
CA SER A 207 0.57 11.00 3.23
C SER A 207 -0.34 9.81 3.51
N LEU A 208 -0.45 9.48 4.80
CA LEU A 208 -1.43 8.55 5.37
C LEU A 208 -2.58 9.30 6.08
N GLU A 209 -2.63 10.63 5.96
CA GLU A 209 -3.67 11.46 6.55
C GLU A 209 -4.91 11.46 5.67
N VAL A 210 -6.00 10.91 6.20
CA VAL A 210 -7.31 10.87 5.52
C VAL A 210 -8.04 12.20 5.66
N ALA A 211 -7.72 12.98 6.70
CA ALA A 211 -8.15 14.36 6.89
C ALA A 211 -7.09 15.13 7.72
N PRO A 212 -7.00 16.47 7.59
CA PRO A 212 -6.03 17.28 8.33
C PRO A 212 -6.10 17.03 9.84
N GLY A 213 -4.95 16.69 10.45
CA GLY A 213 -4.86 16.41 11.89
C GLY A 213 -5.48 15.09 12.36
N HIS A 214 -6.11 14.32 11.46
CA HIS A 214 -6.66 13.01 11.77
C HIS A 214 -5.67 11.91 11.38
N HIS A 215 -4.79 11.56 12.32
CA HIS A 215 -3.86 10.45 12.16
C HIS A 215 -4.48 9.16 12.72
N LEU A 216 -4.78 8.21 11.84
CA LEU A 216 -5.24 6.88 12.24
C LEU A 216 -4.09 5.98 12.74
N MET A 217 -2.84 6.40 12.52
CA MET A 217 -1.63 5.77 13.06
C MET A 217 -0.49 6.79 13.16
N GLN A 218 0.48 6.50 14.04
CA GLN A 218 1.74 7.25 14.07
C GLN A 218 2.57 6.90 12.83
N TRP A 219 2.92 7.93 12.06
CA TRP A 219 3.80 7.80 10.90
C TRP A 219 4.68 9.04 10.73
N SER A 220 5.69 8.95 9.88
CA SER A 220 6.56 10.08 9.56
C SER A 220 6.87 10.10 8.06
N PRO A 221 6.93 11.28 7.42
CA PRO A 221 7.31 11.38 6.02
C PRO A 221 8.77 10.96 5.81
N VAL A 222 9.06 10.35 4.67
CA VAL A 222 10.42 10.00 4.24
C VAL A 222 10.55 10.15 2.73
N GLY A 223 11.69 10.63 2.25
CA GLY A 223 11.98 10.67 0.82
C GLY A 223 12.22 9.27 0.24
N LEU A 224 11.78 9.04 -1.00
CA LEU A 224 12.04 7.76 -1.68
C LEU A 224 13.54 7.48 -1.82
N ASP A 225 14.34 8.50 -2.13
CA ASP A 225 15.81 8.38 -2.26
C ASP A 225 16.46 7.91 -0.95
N ASN A 226 15.93 8.34 0.20
CA ASN A 226 16.41 7.89 1.50
C ASN A 226 16.12 6.39 1.70
N LEU A 227 14.93 5.93 1.33
CA LEU A 227 14.57 4.50 1.44
C LEU A 227 15.35 3.62 0.46
N ILE A 228 15.65 4.13 -0.73
CA ILE A 228 16.42 3.40 -1.76
C ILE A 228 17.91 3.34 -1.39
N SER A 229 18.44 4.40 -0.75
CA SER A 229 19.85 4.48 -0.35
C SER A 229 20.14 3.77 0.97
N ASP A 230 19.11 3.46 1.76
CA ASP A 230 19.22 2.70 3.00
C ASP A 230 19.67 1.25 2.74
N GLU A 231 20.73 0.79 3.41
CA GLU A 231 21.31 -0.54 3.19
C GLU A 231 20.34 -1.69 3.55
N TYR A 232 19.43 -1.46 4.48
CA TYR A 232 18.49 -2.44 5.00
C TYR A 232 17.16 -2.47 4.23
N HIS A 233 16.76 -1.37 3.60
CA HIS A 233 15.53 -1.26 2.81
C HIS A 233 15.75 -1.27 1.31
N GLY A 234 16.84 -0.67 0.81
CA GLY A 234 17.00 -0.25 -0.57
C GLY A 234 16.82 -1.34 -1.62
N GLN A 235 17.58 -2.44 -1.52
CA GLN A 235 17.45 -3.55 -2.47
C GLN A 235 16.09 -4.24 -2.40
N ILE A 236 15.50 -4.33 -1.20
CA ILE A 236 14.19 -4.96 -1.02
C ILE A 236 13.12 -4.09 -1.65
N VAL A 237 13.10 -2.79 -1.36
CA VAL A 237 12.13 -1.83 -1.94
C VAL A 237 12.24 -1.80 -3.45
N ARG A 238 13.47 -1.81 -4.01
CA ARG A 238 13.69 -1.90 -5.45
C ARG A 238 13.03 -3.14 -6.06
N TRP A 239 13.33 -4.34 -5.55
CA TRP A 239 12.77 -5.57 -6.10
C TRP A 239 11.27 -5.71 -5.83
N MET A 240 10.77 -5.18 -4.72
CA MET A 240 9.33 -5.08 -4.47
C MET A 240 8.65 -4.23 -5.53
N ASN A 241 9.24 -3.09 -5.91
CA ASN A 241 8.68 -2.21 -6.93
C ASN A 241 8.62 -2.90 -8.29
N GLU A 242 9.73 -3.52 -8.73
CA GLU A 242 9.79 -4.29 -9.99
C GLU A 242 8.73 -5.41 -10.01
N LEU A 243 8.67 -6.20 -8.94
CA LEU A 243 7.67 -7.25 -8.80
C LEU A 243 6.25 -6.68 -8.83
N SER A 244 6.00 -5.56 -8.14
CA SER A 244 4.68 -4.91 -8.11
C SER A 244 4.25 -4.40 -9.49
N THR A 245 5.18 -3.86 -10.28
CA THR A 245 4.91 -3.47 -11.68
C THR A 245 4.51 -4.68 -12.53
N THR A 246 5.25 -5.79 -12.44
CA THR A 246 4.92 -7.04 -13.16
C THR A 246 3.56 -7.59 -12.75
N LEU A 247 3.24 -7.54 -11.45
CA LEU A 247 1.96 -7.96 -10.89
C LEU A 247 0.80 -7.10 -11.37
N ALA A 248 0.95 -5.78 -11.37
CA ALA A 248 -0.04 -4.85 -11.88
C ALA A 248 -0.32 -5.08 -13.37
N TRP A 249 0.74 -5.33 -14.16
CA TRP A 249 0.60 -5.69 -15.57
C TRP A 249 -0.20 -6.99 -15.75
N ALA A 250 0.13 -8.04 -15.00
CA ALA A 250 -0.59 -9.32 -15.07
C ALA A 250 -2.08 -9.18 -14.69
N ASP A 251 -2.39 -8.38 -13.67
CA ASP A 251 -3.77 -8.14 -13.25
C ASP A 251 -4.57 -7.35 -14.30
N ASN A 252 -3.95 -6.35 -14.95
CA ASN A 252 -4.56 -5.61 -16.05
C ASN A 252 -4.92 -6.55 -17.23
N GLN A 253 -4.03 -7.50 -17.57
CA GLN A 253 -4.32 -8.50 -18.60
C GLN A 253 -5.50 -9.40 -18.21
N ARG A 254 -5.58 -9.82 -16.94
CA ARG A 254 -6.71 -10.59 -16.42
C ARG A 254 -8.03 -9.82 -16.55
N ILE A 255 -8.06 -8.54 -16.17
CA ILE A 255 -9.25 -7.68 -16.26
C ILE A 255 -9.68 -7.53 -17.72
N ALA A 256 -8.75 -7.22 -18.63
CA ALA A 256 -9.04 -7.10 -20.06
C ALA A 256 -9.63 -8.41 -20.63
N ALA A 257 -9.07 -9.56 -20.27
CA ALA A 257 -9.59 -10.87 -20.69
C ALA A 257 -10.98 -11.19 -20.11
N ALA A 258 -11.30 -10.73 -18.90
CA ALA A 258 -12.63 -10.87 -18.32
C ALA A 258 -13.66 -9.98 -19.05
N GLN A 259 -13.31 -8.74 -19.34
CA GLN A 259 -14.16 -7.81 -20.09
C GLN A 259 -14.45 -8.31 -21.51
N ALA A 260 -13.43 -8.82 -22.22
CA ALA A 260 -13.59 -9.40 -23.55
C ALA A 260 -14.57 -10.60 -23.56
N ARG A 261 -14.50 -11.46 -22.53
CA ARG A 261 -15.43 -12.59 -22.36
C ARG A 261 -16.86 -12.13 -22.04
N GLY A 262 -17.01 -11.09 -21.22
CA GLY A 262 -18.31 -10.49 -20.91
C GLY A 262 -19.01 -9.94 -22.16
N ARG A 263 -18.28 -9.20 -23.00
CA ARG A 263 -18.82 -8.65 -24.26
C ARG A 263 -19.30 -9.74 -25.23
N ARG A 264 -18.56 -10.85 -25.35
CA ARG A 264 -18.94 -11.99 -26.20
C ARG A 264 -20.17 -12.76 -25.72
N ARG A 265 -20.56 -12.63 -24.45
CA ARG A 265 -21.77 -13.29 -23.91
C ARG A 265 -23.02 -12.41 -23.99
N ALA A 266 -22.85 -11.12 -24.28
CA ALA A 266 -23.93 -10.14 -24.29
C ALA A 266 -24.38 -9.74 -25.72
N GLY A 267 -23.65 -10.18 -26.75
CA GLY A 267 -24.03 -10.05 -28.16
C GLY A 267 -24.27 -11.43 -28.77
#